data_AF-A0A922MSU8-F1
#
_entry.id   AF-A0A922MSU8-F1
#
_cell.length_a   1.000
_cell.length_b   1.000
_cell.length_c   1.000
_cell.angle_alpha   90.00
_cell.angle_beta   90.00
_cell.angle_gamma   90.00
#
_symmetry.space_group_name_H-M   'P 1'
#
loop_
_entity.id
_entity.type
_entity.pdbx_description
1 polymer ?
#
loop_
_entity_poly.entity_id
_entity_poly.type
_entity_poly.pdbx_seq_one_letter_code
_entity_poly.pdbx_strand_id
1 'polypeptide(L)'
;MVPPKLNPELSAAISEPVKKRDMIIEYRQKNVATALTAVGRGLESFMFYNKVEGIKRFNDAAKILCDLLHCETQSRRALIANVINKELKESLQGGPDAFLFGEDLTERIRVAKAVQRSAQDLGTAAAVVKQNNTNRNQRPLNSRVPPQPGYRRLGFNKTKTENQQSGGGKKAYPQKKTRRPPPPPRHQLERSYHPRK
;
A
#
# COMPACT_ATOMS: atom_id res chain seq x y z
N MET A 1 17.86 -20.67 15.58
CA MET A 1 16.88 -20.58 14.47
C MET A 1 17.44 -19.68 13.38
N VAL A 2 17.31 -20.07 12.12
CA VAL A 2 17.67 -19.23 10.97
C VAL A 2 16.38 -18.80 10.27
N PRO A 3 16.17 -17.50 10.00
CA PRO A 3 15.00 -17.05 9.25
C PRO A 3 14.98 -17.61 7.81
N PRO A 4 13.80 -17.95 7.26
CA PRO A 4 13.70 -18.49 5.91
C PRO A 4 14.11 -17.46 4.85
N LYS A 5 14.77 -17.92 3.79
CA LYS A 5 15.21 -17.07 2.68
C LYS A 5 14.05 -16.77 1.74
N LEU A 6 14.08 -15.63 1.05
CA LEU A 6 13.12 -15.37 -0.01
C LEU A 6 13.39 -16.31 -1.21
N ASN A 7 12.34 -16.90 -1.77
CA ASN A 7 12.44 -17.74 -2.95
C ASN A 7 13.02 -16.94 -4.15
N PRO A 8 13.95 -17.52 -4.94
CA PRO A 8 14.62 -16.81 -6.04
C PRO A 8 13.63 -16.35 -7.12
N GLU A 9 12.58 -17.13 -7.41
CA GLU A 9 11.54 -16.75 -8.37
C GLU A 9 10.78 -15.49 -7.96
N LEU A 10 10.47 -15.39 -6.66
CA LEU A 10 9.78 -14.22 -6.11
C LEU A 10 10.72 -13.02 -6.06
N SER A 11 12.00 -13.24 -5.76
CA SER A 11 13.03 -12.21 -5.84
C SER A 11 13.14 -11.66 -7.27
N ALA A 12 13.05 -12.48 -8.31
CA ALA A 12 13.05 -11.98 -9.69
C ALA A 12 11.76 -11.20 -10.05
N ALA A 13 10.62 -11.60 -9.47
CA ALA A 13 9.30 -11.07 -9.84
C ALA A 13 8.90 -9.76 -9.14
N ILE A 14 9.37 -9.51 -7.92
CA ILE A 14 8.96 -8.34 -7.12
C ILE A 14 9.87 -7.12 -7.36
N SER A 15 9.32 -5.93 -7.13
CA SER A 15 10.04 -4.67 -7.29
C SER A 15 11.04 -4.42 -6.15
N GLU A 16 12.07 -3.61 -6.44
CA GLU A 16 13.13 -3.27 -5.49
C GLU A 16 12.65 -2.68 -4.15
N PRO A 17 11.62 -1.79 -4.11
CA PRO A 17 11.09 -1.30 -2.85
C PRO A 17 10.49 -2.41 -1.96
N VAL A 18 9.89 -3.42 -2.57
CA VAL A 18 9.30 -4.57 -1.88
C VAL A 18 10.41 -5.46 -1.32
N LYS A 19 11.47 -5.72 -2.10
CA LYS A 19 12.67 -6.43 -1.63
C LYS A 19 13.31 -5.76 -0.43
N LYS A 20 13.49 -4.44 -0.48
CA LYS A 20 14.07 -3.67 0.65
C LYS A 20 13.24 -3.81 1.91
N ARG A 21 11.91 -3.76 1.80
CA ARG A 21 11.02 -3.99 2.95
C ARG A 21 11.14 -5.41 3.50
N ASP A 22 11.17 -6.41 2.62
CA ASP A 22 11.37 -7.81 3.02
C ASP A 22 12.71 -8.02 3.74
N MET A 23 13.80 -7.45 3.22
CA MET A 23 15.13 -7.51 3.85
C MET A 23 15.16 -6.87 5.23
N ILE A 24 14.46 -5.75 5.42
CA ILE A 24 14.37 -5.10 6.75
C ILE A 24 13.67 -6.03 7.74
N ILE A 25 12.60 -6.72 7.31
CA ILE A 25 11.90 -7.67 8.16
C ILE A 25 12.80 -8.89 8.44
N GLU A 26 13.48 -9.45 7.44
CA GLU A 26 14.45 -10.53 7.61
C GLU A 26 15.54 -10.16 8.62
N TYR A 27 16.07 -8.93 8.55
CA TYR A 27 17.07 -8.44 9.49
C TYR A 27 16.52 -8.40 10.93
N ARG A 28 15.28 -7.96 11.13
CA ARG A 28 14.62 -8.01 12.45
C ARG A 28 14.47 -9.45 12.94
N GLN A 29 14.09 -10.38 12.07
CA GLN A 29 14.01 -11.81 12.41
C GLN A 29 15.36 -12.35 12.88
N LYS A 30 16.47 -11.95 12.25
CA LYS A 30 17.83 -12.32 12.70
C LYS A 30 18.16 -11.77 14.08
N ASN A 31 17.77 -10.53 14.37
CA ASN A 31 17.96 -9.93 15.71
C ASN A 31 17.15 -10.68 16.77
N VAL A 32 15.88 -11.02 16.49
CA VAL A 32 15.03 -11.82 17.39
C VAL A 32 15.62 -13.21 17.63
N ALA A 33 16.12 -13.88 16.59
CA ALA A 33 16.77 -15.19 16.73
C ALA A 33 18.06 -15.11 17.57
N THR A 34 18.81 -14.02 17.45
CA THR A 34 20.00 -13.75 18.26
C THR A 34 19.62 -13.50 19.72
N ALA A 35 18.56 -12.71 19.97
CA ALA A 35 18.03 -12.49 21.31
C ALA A 35 17.55 -13.79 21.97
N LEU A 36 16.88 -14.67 21.21
CA LEU A 36 16.45 -15.99 21.70
C LEU A 36 17.66 -16.87 22.09
N THR A 37 18.76 -16.77 21.34
CA THR A 37 20.02 -17.46 21.67
C THR A 37 20.63 -16.91 22.97
N ALA A 38 20.61 -15.58 23.16
CA ALA A 38 21.07 -14.95 24.39
C ALA A 38 20.21 -15.35 25.61
N VAL A 39 18.88 -15.46 25.44
CA VAL A 39 17.95 -16.00 26.44
C VAL A 39 18.33 -17.43 26.83
N GLY A 40 18.63 -18.30 25.85
CA GLY A 40 19.06 -19.67 26.11
C GLY A 40 20.37 -19.75 26.92
N ARG A 41 21.36 -18.92 26.59
CA ARG A 41 22.63 -18.84 27.34
C ARG A 41 22.44 -18.28 28.76
N GLY A 42 21.55 -17.30 28.90
CA GLY A 42 21.16 -16.74 30.19
C GLY A 42 20.51 -17.81 31.08
N LEU A 43 19.62 -18.62 30.49
CA LEU A 43 18.99 -19.74 31.18
C LEU A 43 20.01 -20.79 31.62
N GLU A 44 20.94 -21.19 30.74
CA GLU A 44 22.03 -22.14 31.04
C GLU A 44 22.90 -21.64 32.21
N SER A 45 23.29 -20.37 32.20
CA SER A 45 24.05 -19.73 33.29
C SER A 45 23.26 -19.65 34.60
N PHE A 46 21.92 -19.60 34.51
CA PHE A 46 21.02 -19.48 35.66
C PHE A 46 20.66 -20.84 36.28
N MET A 47 20.72 -21.92 35.50
CA MET A 47 20.38 -23.28 35.94
C MET A 47 21.25 -23.79 37.11
N PHE A 48 22.46 -23.25 37.27
CA PHE A 48 23.35 -23.60 38.39
C PHE A 48 22.82 -23.21 39.78
N TYR A 49 21.76 -22.40 39.87
CA TYR A 49 21.27 -21.83 41.14
C TYR A 49 19.92 -22.38 41.64
N ASN A 50 19.35 -23.40 40.98
CA ASN A 50 18.09 -24.06 41.40
C ASN A 50 16.90 -23.11 41.68
N LYS A 51 16.71 -22.10 40.80
CA LYS A 51 15.66 -21.07 40.93
C LYS A 51 14.55 -21.26 39.89
N VAL A 52 13.52 -22.03 40.24
CA VAL A 52 12.39 -22.36 39.34
C VAL A 52 11.69 -21.10 38.77
N GLU A 53 11.53 -20.05 39.57
CA GLU A 53 10.84 -18.83 39.12
C GLU A 53 11.59 -18.10 38.00
N GLY A 54 12.92 -18.03 38.04
CA GLY A 54 13.69 -17.40 36.97
C GLY A 54 13.66 -18.21 35.68
N ILE A 55 13.67 -19.54 35.77
CA ILE A 55 13.50 -20.44 34.62
C ILE A 55 12.15 -20.18 33.93
N LYS A 56 11.07 -19.98 34.69
CA LYS A 56 9.76 -19.61 34.14
C LYS A 56 9.81 -18.28 33.38
N ARG A 57 10.45 -17.25 33.94
CA ARG A 57 10.58 -15.94 33.27
C ARG A 57 11.35 -16.01 31.95
N PHE A 58 12.43 -16.80 31.91
CA PHE A 58 13.18 -17.05 30.67
C PHE A 58 12.33 -17.83 29.64
N ASN A 59 11.54 -18.81 30.09
CA ASN A 59 10.63 -19.54 29.21
C ASN A 59 9.56 -18.61 28.61
N ASP A 60 8.96 -17.74 29.42
CA ASP A 60 7.98 -16.76 28.95
C ASP A 60 8.59 -15.78 27.94
N ALA A 61 9.81 -15.29 28.20
CA ALA A 61 10.55 -14.47 27.26
C ALA A 61 10.83 -15.21 25.94
N ALA A 62 11.24 -16.48 26.01
CA ALA A 62 11.48 -17.31 24.83
C ALA A 62 10.21 -17.51 23.99
N LYS A 63 9.05 -17.75 24.63
CA LYS A 63 7.75 -17.85 23.93
C LYS A 63 7.40 -16.57 23.19
N ILE A 64 7.49 -15.41 23.84
CA ILE A 64 7.22 -14.11 23.22
C ILE A 64 8.13 -13.87 22.00
N LEU A 65 9.41 -14.25 22.09
CA LEU A 65 10.35 -14.12 20.97
C LEU A 65 10.01 -15.07 19.82
N CYS A 66 9.59 -16.31 20.11
CA CYS A 66 9.12 -17.26 19.11
C CYS A 66 7.85 -16.75 18.41
N ASP A 67 6.88 -16.22 19.16
CA ASP A 67 5.65 -15.65 18.61
C ASP A 67 5.96 -14.45 17.71
N LEU A 68 6.89 -13.58 18.13
CA LEU A 68 7.34 -12.46 17.31
C LEU A 68 7.99 -12.93 16.00
N LEU A 69 8.83 -13.97 16.06
CA LEU A 69 9.45 -14.54 14.86
C LEU A 69 8.42 -15.12 13.88
N HIS A 70 7.38 -15.78 14.41
CA HIS A 70 6.26 -16.27 13.64
C HIS A 70 5.48 -15.11 12.98
N CYS A 71 5.13 -14.08 13.75
CA CYS A 71 4.44 -12.89 13.24
C CYS A 71 5.22 -12.18 12.13
N GLU A 72 6.53 -12.04 12.27
CA GLU A 72 7.38 -11.48 11.20
C GLU A 72 7.40 -12.37 9.96
N THR A 73 7.39 -13.70 10.12
CA THR A 73 7.31 -14.64 8.98
C THR A 73 6.00 -14.47 8.24
N GLN A 74 4.88 -14.37 8.97
CA GLN A 74 3.57 -14.11 8.35
C GLN A 74 3.50 -12.74 7.70
N SER A 75 4.14 -11.73 8.29
CA SER A 75 4.21 -10.38 7.73
C SER A 75 4.97 -10.35 6.40
N ARG A 76 6.09 -11.07 6.28
CA ARG A 76 6.80 -11.25 5.02
C ARG A 76 5.94 -11.97 3.99
N ARG A 77 5.30 -13.07 4.37
CA ARG A 77 4.41 -13.82 3.48
C ARG A 77 3.25 -12.96 2.95
N ALA A 78 2.60 -12.20 3.83
CA ALA A 78 1.51 -11.29 3.47
C ALA A 78 2.01 -10.15 2.56
N LEU A 79 3.17 -9.56 2.86
CA LEU A 79 3.78 -8.51 2.05
C LEU A 79 4.01 -8.98 0.62
N ILE A 80 4.55 -10.18 0.43
CA ILE A 80 4.81 -10.74 -0.90
C ILE A 80 3.49 -11.16 -1.59
N ALA A 81 2.58 -11.83 -0.88
CA ALA A 81 1.29 -12.26 -1.43
C ALA A 81 0.40 -11.08 -1.89
N ASN A 82 0.63 -9.88 -1.37
CA ASN A 82 -0.09 -8.67 -1.79
C ASN A 82 0.43 -8.06 -3.10
N VAL A 83 1.65 -8.39 -3.51
CA VAL A 83 2.30 -7.83 -4.71
C VAL A 83 2.23 -8.80 -5.90
N ILE A 84 2.15 -10.11 -5.64
CA ILE A 84 2.08 -11.15 -6.68
C ILE A 84 0.69 -11.19 -7.34
N ASN A 85 0.67 -11.59 -8.62
CA ASN A 85 -0.55 -11.76 -9.42
C ASN A 85 -1.56 -12.68 -8.68
N LYS A 86 -2.83 -12.28 -8.68
CA LYS A 86 -3.94 -13.01 -8.05
C LYS A 86 -4.01 -14.47 -8.47
N GLU A 87 -3.72 -14.75 -9.74
CA GLU A 87 -3.74 -16.10 -10.33
C GLU A 87 -2.66 -17.02 -9.75
N LEU A 88 -1.55 -16.46 -9.25
CA LEU A 88 -0.44 -17.22 -8.67
C LEU A 88 -0.49 -17.25 -7.13
N LYS A 89 -1.51 -16.66 -6.50
CA LYS A 89 -1.62 -16.63 -5.03
C LYS A 89 -1.84 -18.01 -4.43
N GLU A 90 -2.54 -18.91 -5.13
CA GLU A 90 -2.73 -20.29 -4.69
C GLU A 90 -1.39 -21.06 -4.66
N SER A 91 -0.48 -20.74 -5.58
CA SER A 91 0.88 -21.27 -5.56
C SER A 91 1.73 -20.77 -4.38
N LEU A 92 1.25 -19.86 -3.52
CA LEU A 92 1.96 -19.37 -2.34
C LEU A 92 1.53 -20.04 -1.02
N GLN A 93 0.68 -21.08 -1.06
CA GLN A 93 0.14 -21.72 0.14
C GLN A 93 1.14 -22.59 0.92
N GLY A 94 2.27 -22.97 0.33
CA GLY A 94 3.30 -23.81 0.97
C GLY A 94 3.85 -23.19 2.25
N GLY A 95 4.14 -24.02 3.25
CA GLY A 95 4.69 -23.59 4.54
C GLY A 95 6.14 -23.09 4.41
N PRO A 96 6.61 -22.27 5.38
CA PRO A 96 8.01 -21.85 5.42
C PRO A 96 8.92 -23.01 5.82
N ASP A 97 9.97 -23.24 5.04
CA ASP A 97 11.05 -24.20 5.30
C ASP A 97 12.42 -23.49 5.25
N ALA A 98 13.37 -23.96 4.43
CA ALA A 98 14.55 -23.19 4.08
C ALA A 98 14.20 -21.88 3.33
N PHE A 99 13.08 -21.86 2.61
CA PHE A 99 12.52 -20.74 1.89
C PHE A 99 11.16 -20.30 2.45
N LEU A 100 10.83 -19.03 2.24
CA LEU A 100 9.65 -18.38 2.83
C LEU A 100 8.34 -19.05 2.41
N PHE A 101 8.31 -19.64 1.21
CA PHE A 101 7.15 -20.31 0.63
C PHE A 101 7.38 -21.79 0.30
N GLY A 102 8.45 -22.41 0.79
CA GLY A 102 8.77 -23.79 0.45
C GLY A 102 9.74 -23.94 -0.72
N GLU A 103 10.53 -25.02 -0.72
CA GLU A 103 11.36 -25.43 -1.86
C GLU A 103 10.54 -25.82 -3.11
N ASP A 104 9.32 -26.31 -2.89
CA ASP A 104 8.39 -26.81 -3.91
C ASP A 104 7.66 -25.69 -4.69
N LEU A 105 7.94 -24.42 -4.39
CA LEU A 105 7.26 -23.27 -5.00
C LEU A 105 7.37 -23.28 -6.52
N THR A 106 8.54 -23.61 -7.06
CA THR A 106 8.81 -23.69 -8.50
C THR A 106 7.84 -24.63 -9.21
N GLU A 107 7.67 -25.83 -8.66
CA GLU A 107 6.76 -26.84 -9.21
C GLU A 107 5.31 -26.39 -9.07
N ARG A 108 4.91 -25.80 -7.93
CA ARG A 108 3.55 -25.26 -7.75
C ARG A 108 3.22 -24.12 -8.72
N ILE A 109 4.18 -23.27 -9.07
CA ILE A 109 4.00 -22.23 -10.09
C ILE A 109 3.87 -22.85 -11.48
N ARG A 110 4.68 -23.87 -11.80
CA ARG A 110 4.62 -24.57 -13.08
C ARG A 110 3.27 -25.25 -13.29
N VAL A 111 2.79 -25.96 -12.27
CA VAL A 111 1.47 -26.62 -12.27
C VAL A 111 0.37 -25.57 -12.42
N ALA A 112 0.39 -24.49 -11.66
CA ALA A 112 -0.62 -23.43 -11.77
C ALA A 112 -0.68 -22.81 -13.17
N LYS A 113 0.48 -22.57 -13.80
CA LYS A 113 0.53 -22.09 -15.20
C LYS A 113 0.00 -23.10 -16.19
N ALA A 114 0.27 -24.40 -16.01
CA ALA A 114 -0.25 -25.45 -16.87
C ALA A 114 -1.78 -25.57 -16.76
N VAL A 115 -2.31 -25.49 -15.53
CA VAL A 115 -3.76 -25.46 -15.27
C VAL A 115 -4.39 -24.21 -15.89
N GLN A 116 -3.77 -23.03 -15.74
CA GLN A 116 -4.27 -21.79 -16.32
C GLN A 116 -4.34 -21.84 -17.86
N ARG A 117 -3.32 -22.41 -18.52
CA ARG A 117 -3.35 -22.63 -19.97
C ARG A 117 -4.45 -23.60 -20.37
N SER A 118 -4.56 -24.74 -19.66
CA SER A 118 -5.62 -25.72 -19.91
C SER A 118 -7.01 -25.11 -19.72
N ALA A 119 -7.19 -24.23 -18.72
CA ALA A 119 -8.44 -23.52 -18.48
C ALA A 119 -8.76 -22.49 -19.57
N GLN A 120 -7.74 -21.84 -20.16
CA GLN A 120 -7.92 -20.97 -21.32
C GLN A 120 -8.33 -21.77 -22.57
N ASP A 121 -7.73 -22.95 -22.79
CA ASP A 121 -8.03 -23.81 -23.94
C ASP A 121 -9.43 -24.46 -23.83
N LEU A 122 -9.87 -24.80 -22.62
CA LEU A 122 -11.22 -25.31 -22.33
C LEU A 122 -12.29 -24.20 -22.30
N GLY A 123 -11.88 -22.95 -22.03
CA GLY A 123 -12.75 -21.78 -22.02
C GLY A 123 -13.18 -21.39 -23.43
N THR A 124 -14.23 -22.02 -23.96
CA THR A 124 -14.89 -21.56 -25.19
C THR A 124 -15.29 -20.09 -25.06
N ALA A 125 -14.88 -19.28 -26.04
CA ALA A 125 -15.25 -17.88 -26.16
C ALA A 125 -16.76 -17.65 -26.00
N ALA A 126 -17.16 -17.01 -24.89
CA ALA A 126 -18.42 -16.28 -24.71
C ALA A 126 -18.23 -15.40 -23.46
N ALA A 127 -18.42 -14.09 -23.40
CA ALA A 127 -18.85 -12.99 -24.28
C ALA A 127 -18.11 -11.74 -23.72
N VAL A 128 -17.81 -10.65 -24.42
CA VAL A 128 -18.68 -9.77 -25.21
C VAL A 128 -17.77 -9.02 -26.19
N VAL A 129 -18.01 -9.22 -27.48
CA VAL A 129 -17.57 -8.27 -28.50
C VAL A 129 -18.35 -6.98 -28.27
N LYS A 130 -17.71 -5.95 -27.70
CA LYS A 130 -18.23 -4.59 -27.81
C LYS A 130 -18.04 -4.17 -29.26
N GLN A 131 -19.07 -4.39 -30.09
CA GLN A 131 -19.17 -3.71 -31.38
C GLN A 131 -19.29 -2.21 -31.11
N ASN A 132 -18.18 -1.49 -31.22
CA ASN A 132 -18.22 -0.04 -31.38
C ASN A 132 -18.71 0.23 -32.81
N ASN A 133 -20.03 0.27 -32.97
CA ASN A 133 -20.66 0.64 -34.23
C ASN A 133 -20.37 2.13 -34.52
N THR A 134 -19.57 2.36 -35.55
CA THR A 134 -19.30 3.64 -36.19
C THR A 134 -20.57 4.15 -36.87
N ASN A 135 -21.21 5.17 -36.32
CA ASN A 135 -21.83 6.30 -37.05
C ASN A 135 -22.73 7.11 -36.11
N ARG A 136 -22.26 8.28 -35.69
CA ARG A 136 -23.10 9.29 -35.02
C ARG A 136 -23.12 10.58 -35.83
N ASN A 137 -23.48 10.46 -37.10
CA ASN A 137 -24.00 11.57 -37.91
C ASN A 137 -25.52 11.40 -38.02
N GLN A 138 -26.23 11.74 -36.95
CA GLN A 138 -27.67 11.99 -37.04
C GLN A 138 -27.97 13.32 -36.36
N ARG A 139 -28.18 14.34 -37.20
CA ARG A 139 -28.76 15.62 -36.80
C ARG A 139 -30.22 15.38 -36.43
N PRO A 140 -30.72 15.78 -35.25
CA PRO A 140 -32.15 15.83 -35.03
C PRO A 140 -32.71 17.12 -35.63
N LEU A 141 -33.59 16.94 -36.62
CA LEU A 141 -34.52 17.93 -37.15
C LEU A 141 -35.54 18.32 -36.05
N ASN A 142 -35.83 19.63 -35.98
CA ASN A 142 -37.07 20.25 -35.47
C ASN A 142 -37.86 19.53 -34.35
N SER A 143 -37.77 20.07 -33.13
CA SER A 143 -38.85 20.01 -32.15
C SER A 143 -39.29 21.44 -31.84
N ARG A 144 -40.49 21.78 -32.34
CA ARG A 144 -41.19 23.04 -32.10
C ARG A 144 -41.65 23.07 -30.64
N VAL A 145 -41.13 24.01 -29.85
CA VAL A 145 -41.72 24.41 -28.56
C VAL A 145 -41.75 25.95 -28.50
N PRO A 146 -42.86 26.59 -28.07
CA PRO A 146 -43.01 28.04 -28.15
C PRO A 146 -42.20 28.78 -27.07
N PRO A 147 -41.76 30.02 -27.33
CA PRO A 147 -41.01 30.83 -26.37
C PRO A 147 -41.93 31.38 -25.26
N GLN A 148 -41.51 31.22 -24.00
CA GLN A 148 -42.11 31.90 -22.85
C GLN A 148 -41.72 33.39 -22.83
N PRO A 149 -42.61 34.33 -22.45
CA PRO A 149 -42.34 35.77 -22.52
C PRO A 149 -41.38 36.22 -21.41
N GLY A 150 -40.32 36.92 -21.82
CA GLY A 150 -39.40 37.59 -20.91
C GLY A 150 -39.98 38.91 -20.37
N TYR A 151 -39.82 39.13 -19.07
CA TYR A 151 -39.83 40.47 -18.50
C TYR A 151 -38.45 41.11 -18.69
N ARG A 152 -38.41 42.17 -19.50
CA ARG A 152 -37.31 43.13 -19.65
C ARG A 152 -37.06 43.91 -18.36
N ARG A 153 -35.79 44.21 -18.06
CA ARG A 153 -35.24 45.59 -17.95
C ARG A 153 -33.71 45.52 -18.16
N LEU A 154 -33.21 45.98 -19.30
CA LEU A 154 -32.65 47.31 -19.59
C LEU A 154 -31.29 47.59 -18.95
N GLY A 155 -30.27 47.80 -19.79
CA GLY A 155 -28.93 48.23 -19.36
C GLY A 155 -27.87 48.33 -20.46
N PHE A 156 -28.14 49.14 -21.49
CA PHE A 156 -27.20 49.95 -22.29
C PHE A 156 -25.96 49.35 -23.01
N ASN A 157 -25.96 49.61 -24.33
CA ASN A 157 -24.87 49.41 -25.29
C ASN A 157 -23.71 50.40 -25.11
N LYS A 158 -22.48 49.97 -25.41
CA LYS A 158 -21.59 50.75 -26.30
C LYS A 158 -20.53 49.88 -26.98
N THR A 159 -20.49 50.02 -28.29
CA THR A 159 -19.56 49.47 -29.27
C THR A 159 -18.21 50.16 -29.23
N LYS A 160 -17.11 49.46 -29.57
CA LYS A 160 -16.17 49.85 -30.67
C LYS A 160 -14.94 48.93 -30.83
N THR A 161 -14.78 48.45 -32.06
CA THR A 161 -13.57 48.32 -32.92
C THR A 161 -12.27 47.68 -32.42
N GLU A 162 -11.95 46.56 -33.08
CA GLU A 162 -10.78 46.37 -33.98
C GLU A 162 -9.37 46.04 -33.43
N ASN A 163 -8.82 44.99 -34.07
CA ASN A 163 -7.43 44.61 -34.29
C ASN A 163 -6.58 43.81 -33.27
N GLN A 164 -6.15 42.66 -33.81
CA GLN A 164 -4.81 42.03 -33.77
C GLN A 164 -4.23 41.44 -32.47
N GLN A 165 -4.09 40.11 -32.54
CA GLN A 165 -2.87 39.33 -32.24
C GLN A 165 -2.13 39.62 -30.92
N SER A 166 -2.26 38.71 -29.96
CA SER A 166 -1.18 37.78 -29.57
C SER A 166 -1.40 37.24 -28.15
N GLY A 167 -1.09 35.96 -27.97
CA GLY A 167 -0.49 35.48 -26.73
C GLY A 167 -1.42 34.97 -25.63
N GLY A 168 -1.41 33.64 -25.45
CA GLY A 168 -1.31 32.99 -24.13
C GLY A 168 -2.55 32.98 -23.23
N GLY A 169 -3.01 31.79 -22.83
CA GLY A 169 -3.98 31.70 -21.74
C GLY A 169 -4.48 30.31 -21.40
N LYS A 170 -3.76 29.62 -20.51
CA LYS A 170 -4.14 28.38 -19.82
C LYS A 170 -5.49 28.56 -19.10
N LYS A 171 -6.41 27.59 -19.23
CA LYS A 171 -7.60 27.48 -18.35
C LYS A 171 -7.35 26.41 -17.28
N ALA A 172 -7.16 26.84 -16.04
CA ALA A 172 -7.17 26.00 -14.85
C ALA A 172 -8.54 26.14 -14.14
N TYR A 173 -9.08 25.00 -13.69
CA TYR A 173 -10.36 24.88 -12.98
C TYR A 173 -10.31 25.48 -11.56
N PRO A 174 -11.46 25.94 -11.01
CA PRO A 174 -11.48 26.67 -9.73
C PRO A 174 -11.40 25.73 -8.51
N GLN A 175 -10.46 26.00 -7.61
CA GLN A 175 -10.37 25.38 -6.28
C GLN A 175 -11.26 26.08 -5.25
N LYS A 176 -11.97 25.28 -4.45
CA LYS A 176 -12.74 25.68 -3.26
C LYS A 176 -11.80 26.16 -2.14
N LYS A 177 -12.07 27.34 -1.57
CA LYS A 177 -11.36 27.91 -0.41
C LYS A 177 -11.92 27.32 0.90
N THR A 178 -11.11 26.56 1.63
CA THR A 178 -11.34 26.26 3.06
C THR A 178 -10.69 27.34 3.92
N ARG A 179 -11.46 27.91 4.86
CA ARG A 179 -11.07 28.98 5.79
C ARG A 179 -10.00 28.49 6.78
N ARG A 180 -8.96 29.29 7.00
CA ARG A 180 -7.95 29.06 8.06
C ARG A 180 -8.50 29.48 9.43
N PRO A 181 -8.15 28.80 10.53
CA PRO A 181 -8.46 29.26 11.89
C PRO A 181 -7.54 30.43 12.31
N PRO A 182 -7.99 31.29 13.25
CA PRO A 182 -7.23 32.44 13.74
C PRO A 182 -6.06 32.05 14.66
N PRO A 183 -5.02 32.90 14.78
CA PRO A 183 -3.85 32.65 15.62
C PRO A 183 -4.15 32.81 17.13
N PRO A 184 -3.39 32.13 18.01
CA PRO A 184 -3.59 32.22 19.46
C PRO A 184 -3.10 33.56 20.06
N PRO A 185 -3.62 33.98 21.23
CA PRO A 185 -3.26 35.24 21.88
C PRO A 185 -1.82 35.26 22.42
N ARG A 186 -1.13 36.40 22.23
CA ARG A 186 0.20 36.67 22.81
C ARG A 186 0.07 36.92 24.33
N HIS A 187 0.69 36.07 25.14
CA HIS A 187 0.91 36.36 26.56
C HIS A 187 1.87 37.56 26.71
N GLN A 188 1.42 38.61 27.39
CA GLN A 188 2.25 39.73 27.82
C GLN A 188 3.15 39.23 28.96
N LEU A 189 4.47 39.24 28.73
CA LEU A 189 5.47 39.11 29.78
C LEU A 189 5.46 40.38 30.61
N GLU A 190 4.84 40.30 31.78
CA GLU A 190 4.87 41.32 32.81
C GLU A 190 6.31 41.47 33.32
N ARG A 191 6.88 42.67 33.11
CA ARG A 191 8.18 43.06 33.67
C ARG A 191 8.02 43.28 35.18
N SER A 192 8.33 42.26 35.98
CA SER A 192 8.57 42.48 37.40
C SER A 192 9.99 43.02 37.61
N TYR A 193 10.08 44.33 37.85
CA TYR A 193 11.26 44.97 38.42
C TYR A 193 11.45 44.51 39.88
N HIS A 194 12.64 44.03 40.24
CA HIS A 194 13.12 44.02 41.62
C HIS A 194 14.47 44.74 41.68
N PRO A 195 14.63 45.75 42.55
CA PRO A 195 15.88 46.48 42.69
C PRO A 195 16.88 45.71 43.56
N ARG A 196 18.17 45.80 43.19
CA ARG A 196 19.30 45.44 44.05
C ARG A 196 19.47 46.48 45.15
N LYS A 197 19.57 46.04 46.40
CA LYS A 197 20.70 46.26 47.31
C LYS A 197 20.60 45.30 48.49
#